data_AF-A0A356Q1G0-F1
#
_entry.id   AF-A0A356Q1G0-F1
#
_cell.length_a   1.000
_cell.length_b   1.000
_cell.length_c   1.000
_cell.angle_alpha   90.00
_cell.angle_beta   90.00
_cell.angle_gamma   90.00
#
_symmetry.space_group_name_H-M   'P 1'
#
loop_
_entity.id
_entity.type
_entity.pdbx_description
1 polymer ?
#
loop_
_entity_poly.entity_id
_entity_poly.type
_entity_poly.pdbx_seq_one_letter_code
_entity_poly.pdbx_strand_id
1 'polypeptide(L)'
;RVFQSVGLAGQIDPKVRVNCGTRFVDKNQDLLLDWPRPQDIGPLGWYPSYRFHQPDLEADLNDGLARQDSVTVLRGCTVTDIVQDNDGAIISWKQNGKPSQVRADFVVGADGARSVVRHSFDCDWEDLGFKERWLVVDVQLTADRSDLGDFTIQTCDRARPTTYVRCPREWRRWEISLHDHERDEDVVGDDFIWPHMRPSITPDEGRIVRRAVYNFESKLSDKWRDRRCFIAGDAAHLMPPFLGQGMCAGVRDVANLGWKLAAVLRWNAPDALLDTYERERRPHTRVYIETAVNVGRMMNNAETAETLTHAINPDGSAQMKSISRGLAHAMGPADGHLAGARMPQPVLADGRRLSDAMAGRFAVIAGRDALADHADHLPDDASAIILDADAHEALADLLEIQGVSALAIRPDFYCYGGVQGGDAAAIAPFFSDLRAQISSTA
;
A
#
# COMPACT_ATOMS: atom_id res chain seq x y z
N ARG A 1 1.54 -7.33 6.63
CA ARG A 1 1.72 -6.49 7.84
C ARG A 1 0.52 -5.62 8.17
N VAL A 2 0.07 -4.67 7.32
CA VAL A 2 -1.14 -3.86 7.65
C VAL A 2 -2.39 -4.74 7.90
N PHE A 3 -2.65 -5.75 7.07
CA PHE A 3 -3.75 -6.68 7.33
C PHE A 3 -3.55 -7.55 8.57
N GLN A 4 -2.31 -7.75 9.04
CA GLN A 4 -2.04 -8.44 10.30
C GLN A 4 -2.45 -7.56 11.48
N SER A 5 -2.11 -6.26 11.46
CA SER A 5 -2.41 -5.35 12.56
C SER A 5 -3.89 -5.06 12.77
N VAL A 6 -4.73 -5.37 11.78
CA VAL A 6 -6.20 -5.34 11.91
C VAL A 6 -6.81 -6.73 12.10
N GLY A 7 -5.98 -7.75 12.39
CA GLY A 7 -6.43 -9.10 12.74
C GLY A 7 -6.97 -9.93 11.57
N LEU A 8 -6.65 -9.57 10.32
CA LEU A 8 -7.19 -10.23 9.12
C LEU A 8 -6.19 -11.15 8.42
N ALA A 9 -4.90 -11.10 8.77
CA ALA A 9 -3.89 -11.89 8.07
C ALA A 9 -4.18 -13.40 8.06
N GLY A 10 -4.62 -13.99 9.17
CA GLY A 10 -4.95 -15.42 9.23
C GLY A 10 -6.17 -15.82 8.38
N GLN A 11 -7.12 -14.90 8.16
CA GLN A 11 -8.28 -15.12 7.29
C GLN A 11 -7.89 -15.03 5.80
N ILE A 12 -6.96 -14.13 5.48
CA ILE A 12 -6.52 -13.85 4.11
C ILE A 12 -5.47 -14.86 3.61
N ASP A 13 -4.53 -15.27 4.47
CA ASP A 13 -3.35 -16.07 4.10
C ASP A 13 -3.69 -17.37 3.32
N PRO A 14 -4.73 -18.15 3.67
CA PRO A 14 -5.10 -19.35 2.92
C PRO A 14 -5.62 -19.09 1.50
N LYS A 15 -5.98 -17.84 1.17
CA LYS A 15 -6.62 -17.45 -0.09
C LYS A 15 -5.66 -16.76 -1.05
N VAL A 16 -4.43 -16.47 -0.62
CA VAL A 16 -3.42 -15.79 -1.43
C VAL A 16 -2.39 -16.77 -1.98
N ARG A 17 -1.57 -16.29 -2.91
CA ARG A 17 -0.43 -17.02 -3.47
C ARG A 17 0.81 -16.17 -3.36
N VAL A 18 1.94 -16.75 -2.95
CA VAL A 18 3.24 -16.06 -3.02
C VAL A 18 3.57 -15.79 -4.48
N ASN A 19 3.92 -14.54 -4.81
CA ASN A 19 4.25 -14.15 -6.17
C ASN A 19 5.67 -14.61 -6.50
N CYS A 20 5.84 -15.44 -7.54
CA CYS A 20 7.16 -15.91 -7.97
C CYS A 20 7.96 -14.81 -8.69
N GLY A 21 7.28 -13.87 -9.35
CA GLY A 21 7.91 -12.79 -10.10
C GLY A 21 7.24 -12.54 -11.44
N THR A 22 7.87 -11.67 -12.21
CA THR A 22 7.43 -11.26 -13.54
C THR A 22 8.54 -11.52 -14.54
N ARG A 23 8.20 -12.11 -15.68
CA ARG A 23 9.08 -12.24 -16.85
C ARG A 23 8.57 -11.34 -17.96
N PHE A 24 9.47 -10.58 -18.56
CA PHE A 24 9.19 -9.81 -19.76
C PHE A 24 9.75 -10.58 -20.93
N VAL A 25 8.91 -10.85 -21.91
CA VAL A 25 9.23 -11.65 -23.10
C VAL A 25 8.90 -10.86 -24.35
N ASP A 26 9.55 -11.17 -25.46
CA ASP A 26 9.17 -10.62 -26.76
C ASP A 26 7.92 -11.33 -27.33
N LYS A 27 7.50 -10.94 -28.54
CA LYS A 27 6.35 -11.55 -29.24
C LYS A 27 6.52 -13.04 -29.55
N ASN A 28 7.75 -13.56 -29.57
CA ASN A 28 8.06 -14.97 -29.80
C ASN A 28 8.18 -15.76 -28.47
N GLN A 29 7.95 -15.09 -27.32
CA GLN A 29 8.13 -15.63 -25.97
C GLN A 29 9.60 -15.80 -25.54
N ASP A 30 10.55 -15.17 -26.23
CA ASP A 30 11.95 -15.14 -25.82
C ASP A 30 12.13 -14.17 -24.63
N LEU A 31 12.86 -14.60 -23.59
CA LEU A 31 13.04 -13.82 -22.36
C LEU A 31 13.90 -12.58 -22.62
N LEU A 32 13.37 -11.40 -22.25
CA LEU A 32 14.06 -10.11 -22.33
C LEU A 32 14.58 -9.65 -20.97
N LEU A 33 13.73 -9.72 -19.94
CA LEU A 33 14.02 -9.25 -18.59
C LEU A 33 13.35 -10.17 -17.58
N ASP A 34 14.12 -10.65 -16.60
CA ASP A 34 13.58 -11.41 -15.48
C ASP A 34 13.47 -10.53 -14.23
N TRP A 35 12.32 -10.60 -13.56
CA TRP A 35 12.07 -9.89 -12.31
C TRP A 35 11.54 -10.85 -11.24
N PRO A 36 12.44 -11.69 -10.67
CA PRO A 36 12.05 -12.63 -9.63
C PRO A 36 11.72 -11.90 -8.32
N ARG A 37 10.86 -12.52 -7.51
CA ARG A 37 10.60 -12.05 -6.14
C ARG A 37 11.23 -13.01 -5.14
N PRO A 38 11.74 -12.52 -3.99
CA PRO A 38 12.20 -13.40 -2.93
C PRO A 38 11.08 -14.36 -2.50
N GLN A 39 11.44 -15.64 -2.35
CA GLN A 39 10.53 -16.71 -1.97
C GLN A 39 10.67 -17.09 -0.49
N ASP A 40 11.31 -16.23 0.30
CA ASP A 40 11.48 -16.37 1.74
C ASP A 40 10.73 -15.25 2.47
N ILE A 41 10.37 -15.52 3.73
CA ILE A 41 9.80 -14.52 4.62
C ILE A 41 10.90 -13.51 4.96
N GLY A 42 10.67 -12.24 4.61
CA GLY A 42 11.62 -11.16 4.86
C GLY A 42 11.57 -10.62 6.29
N PRO A 43 12.42 -9.63 6.62
CA PRO A 43 12.50 -9.03 7.96
C PRO A 43 11.21 -8.32 8.42
N LEU A 44 10.26 -8.08 7.50
CA LEU A 44 8.93 -7.54 7.81
C LEU A 44 7.91 -8.61 8.25
N GLY A 45 8.33 -9.87 8.39
CA GLY A 45 7.53 -10.99 8.90
C GLY A 45 6.55 -11.62 7.90
N TRP A 46 6.65 -11.26 6.63
CA TRP A 46 5.80 -11.77 5.53
C TRP A 46 6.61 -11.91 4.23
N TYR A 47 6.09 -12.68 3.26
CA TYR A 47 6.63 -12.65 1.91
C TYR A 47 6.51 -11.24 1.31
N PRO A 48 7.46 -10.81 0.47
CA PRO A 48 7.48 -9.45 -0.07
C PRO A 48 6.36 -9.18 -1.08
N SER A 49 5.75 -10.21 -1.66
CA SER A 49 4.73 -10.06 -2.69
C SER A 49 3.76 -11.24 -2.71
N TYR A 50 2.47 -10.93 -2.75
CA TYR A 50 1.38 -11.88 -2.86
C TYR A 50 0.49 -11.54 -4.05
N ARG A 51 -0.14 -12.56 -4.62
CA ARG A 51 -1.28 -12.47 -5.53
C ARG A 51 -2.54 -12.83 -4.74
N PHE A 52 -3.63 -12.12 -5.00
CA PHE A 52 -4.91 -12.35 -4.35
C PHE A 52 -6.03 -12.13 -5.36
N HIS A 53 -7.19 -12.72 -5.11
CA HIS A 53 -8.41 -12.42 -5.84
C HIS A 53 -9.16 -11.32 -5.09
N GLN A 54 -9.31 -10.14 -5.70
CA GLN A 54 -9.80 -8.92 -5.03
C GLN A 54 -11.17 -9.10 -4.35
N PRO A 55 -12.17 -9.76 -4.98
CA PRO A 55 -13.45 -10.02 -4.31
C PRO A 55 -13.33 -10.79 -2.99
N ASP A 56 -12.39 -11.75 -2.89
CA ASP A 56 -12.18 -12.49 -1.63
C ASP A 56 -11.56 -11.60 -0.56
N LEU A 57 -10.59 -10.76 -0.96
CA LEU A 57 -9.98 -9.80 -0.04
C LEU A 57 -11.01 -8.80 0.47
N GLU A 58 -11.85 -8.25 -0.40
CA GLU A 58 -12.91 -7.32 -0.02
C GLU A 58 -13.97 -7.98 0.85
N ALA A 59 -14.32 -9.24 0.60
CA ALA A 59 -15.20 -10.01 1.47
C ALA A 59 -14.59 -10.13 2.89
N ASP A 60 -13.31 -10.48 2.99
CA ASP A 60 -12.61 -10.59 4.28
C ASP A 60 -12.52 -9.25 5.02
N LEU A 61 -12.32 -8.15 4.29
CA LEU A 61 -12.35 -6.80 4.85
C LEU A 61 -13.76 -6.43 5.34
N ASN A 62 -14.81 -6.76 4.59
CA ASN A 62 -16.20 -6.53 4.99
C ASN A 62 -16.57 -7.34 6.24
N ASP A 63 -16.16 -8.61 6.31
CA ASP A 63 -16.35 -9.45 7.48
C ASP A 63 -15.59 -8.89 8.69
N GLY A 64 -14.37 -8.38 8.46
CA GLY A 64 -13.59 -7.67 9.47
C GLY A 64 -14.30 -6.45 10.05
N LEU A 65 -14.87 -5.62 9.17
CA LEU A 65 -15.66 -4.44 9.55
C LEU A 65 -16.94 -4.82 10.29
N ALA A 66 -17.64 -5.87 9.86
CA ALA A 66 -18.86 -6.35 10.52
C ALA A 66 -18.65 -6.82 11.96
N ARG A 67 -17.41 -7.15 12.34
CA ARG A 67 -17.02 -7.49 13.72
C ARG A 67 -16.70 -6.28 14.61
N GLN A 68 -16.72 -5.06 14.06
CA GLN A 68 -16.40 -3.85 14.80
C GLN A 68 -17.67 -3.15 15.27
N ASP A 69 -17.97 -3.21 16.57
CA ASP A 69 -19.14 -2.54 17.17
C ASP A 69 -19.09 -1.01 17.05
N SER A 70 -17.91 -0.46 16.82
CA SER A 70 -17.68 0.98 16.65
C SER A 70 -17.88 1.48 15.21
N VAL A 71 -18.20 0.60 14.25
CA VAL A 71 -18.30 0.95 12.83
C VAL A 71 -19.74 0.77 12.33
N THR A 72 -20.30 1.82 11.73
CA THR A 72 -21.58 1.75 11.02
C THR A 72 -21.34 1.78 9.51
N VAL A 73 -21.79 0.74 8.79
CA VAL A 73 -21.68 0.66 7.32
C VAL A 73 -23.03 0.92 6.68
N LEU A 74 -23.12 1.99 5.87
CA LEU A 74 -24.31 2.32 5.09
C LEU A 74 -24.06 2.06 3.61
N ARG A 75 -24.75 1.05 3.03
CA ARG A 75 -24.66 0.70 1.61
C ARG A 75 -25.81 1.32 0.80
N GLY A 76 -25.59 1.46 -0.51
CA GLY A 76 -26.54 2.11 -1.41
C GLY A 76 -26.68 3.62 -1.15
N CYS A 77 -25.72 4.20 -0.43
CA CYS A 77 -25.63 5.62 -0.12
C CYS A 77 -24.61 6.29 -1.03
N THR A 78 -25.06 7.21 -1.88
CA THR A 78 -24.18 8.00 -2.75
C THR A 78 -24.00 9.37 -2.15
N VAL A 79 -22.79 9.68 -1.66
CA VAL A 79 -22.43 11.03 -1.20
C VAL A 79 -22.55 12.00 -2.37
N THR A 80 -23.22 13.13 -2.13
CA THR A 80 -23.49 14.14 -3.16
C THR A 80 -22.82 15.47 -2.86
N ASP A 81 -22.56 15.79 -1.59
CA ASP A 81 -21.99 17.07 -1.20
C ASP A 81 -21.30 16.99 0.17
N ILE A 82 -20.27 17.82 0.37
CA ILE A 82 -19.53 17.95 1.62
C ILE A 82 -19.25 19.43 1.88
N VAL A 83 -19.66 19.92 3.05
CA VAL A 83 -19.43 21.30 3.50
C VAL A 83 -18.76 21.27 4.87
N GLN A 84 -17.64 21.96 5.03
CA GLN A 84 -16.87 21.94 6.28
C GLN A 84 -16.61 23.33 6.87
N ASP A 85 -16.58 23.38 8.19
CA ASP A 85 -16.20 24.53 9.02
C ASP A 85 -14.91 24.24 9.82
N ASN A 86 -14.61 25.04 10.84
CA ASN A 86 -13.38 24.85 11.63
C ASN A 86 -13.46 23.62 12.55
N ASP A 87 -14.66 23.14 12.86
CA ASP A 87 -14.91 22.14 13.90
C ASP A 87 -15.40 20.80 13.34
N GLY A 88 -15.71 20.73 12.03
CA GLY A 88 -16.13 19.49 11.40
C GLY A 88 -16.62 19.66 9.97
N ALA A 89 -17.25 18.61 9.44
CA ALA A 89 -17.82 18.56 8.11
C ALA A 89 -19.23 17.95 8.13
N ILE A 90 -20.12 18.50 7.31
CA ILE A 90 -21.44 17.96 7.01
C ILE A 90 -21.36 17.20 5.70
N ILE A 91 -21.72 15.92 5.73
CA ILE A 91 -21.74 15.03 4.58
C ILE A 91 -23.20 14.80 4.19
N SER A 92 -23.54 15.13 2.95
CA SER A 92 -24.87 14.88 2.38
C SER A 92 -24.82 13.71 1.41
N TRP A 93 -25.79 12.80 1.49
CA TRP A 93 -25.91 11.68 0.57
C TRP A 93 -27.35 11.41 0.17
N LYS A 94 -27.52 10.63 -0.89
CA LYS A 94 -28.81 10.06 -1.30
C LYS A 94 -28.83 8.56 -1.11
N GLN A 95 -29.93 8.04 -0.56
CA GLN A 95 -30.22 6.61 -0.50
C GLN A 95 -31.62 6.37 -1.09
N ASN A 96 -31.71 5.58 -2.17
CA ASN A 96 -32.97 5.36 -2.89
C ASN A 96 -33.69 6.69 -3.26
N GLY A 97 -32.92 7.69 -3.69
CA GLY A 97 -33.41 9.03 -4.03
C GLY A 97 -33.74 9.95 -2.85
N LYS A 98 -33.75 9.44 -1.61
CA LYS A 98 -34.02 10.24 -0.40
C LYS A 98 -32.74 10.90 0.11
N PRO A 99 -32.72 12.22 0.36
CA PRO A 99 -31.57 12.90 0.92
C PRO A 99 -31.40 12.59 2.41
N SER A 100 -30.16 12.59 2.88
CA SER A 100 -29.77 12.44 4.28
C SER A 100 -28.45 13.16 4.53
N GLN A 101 -28.17 13.49 5.80
CA GLN A 101 -26.95 14.20 6.19
C GLN A 101 -26.44 13.74 7.55
N VAL A 102 -25.13 13.89 7.78
CA VAL A 102 -24.47 13.63 9.06
C VAL A 102 -23.35 14.65 9.26
N ARG A 103 -23.07 15.02 10.51
CA ARG A 103 -21.89 15.80 10.88
C ARG A 103 -20.82 14.86 11.43
N ALA A 104 -19.57 15.07 11.02
CA ALA A 104 -18.41 14.36 11.53
C ALA A 104 -17.27 15.33 11.82
N ASP A 105 -16.39 14.99 12.76
CA ASP A 105 -15.18 15.77 13.04
C ASP A 105 -14.21 15.73 11.85
N PHE A 106 -14.13 14.58 11.17
CA PHE A 106 -13.27 14.37 10.01
C PHE A 106 -13.96 13.53 8.93
N VAL A 107 -13.55 13.75 7.67
CA VAL A 107 -14.02 13.00 6.49
C VAL A 107 -12.82 12.47 5.73
N VAL A 108 -12.84 11.18 5.38
CA VAL A 108 -11.80 10.55 4.55
C VAL A 108 -12.44 10.03 3.27
N GLY A 109 -12.07 10.64 2.14
CA GLY A 109 -12.44 10.21 0.80
C GLY A 109 -11.57 9.06 0.31
N ALA A 110 -12.11 7.85 0.38
CA ALA A 110 -11.59 6.65 -0.28
C ALA A 110 -12.51 6.22 -1.45
N ASP A 111 -13.10 7.21 -2.13
CA ASP A 111 -14.19 7.11 -3.10
C ASP A 111 -13.72 7.10 -4.57
N GLY A 112 -12.44 6.81 -4.78
CA GLY A 112 -11.87 6.51 -6.09
C GLY A 112 -11.60 7.72 -6.98
N ALA A 113 -11.23 7.47 -8.24
CA ALA A 113 -10.77 8.48 -9.20
C ALA A 113 -11.71 9.69 -9.36
N ARG A 114 -13.03 9.49 -9.20
CA ARG A 114 -14.07 10.53 -9.32
C ARG A 114 -14.49 11.12 -7.97
N SER A 115 -13.60 11.11 -7.00
CA SER A 115 -13.84 11.49 -5.61
C SER A 115 -14.65 12.78 -5.45
N VAL A 116 -15.77 12.69 -4.73
CA VAL A 116 -16.59 13.82 -4.30
C VAL A 116 -15.85 14.61 -3.22
N VAL A 117 -15.11 13.92 -2.35
CA VAL A 117 -14.34 14.55 -1.27
C VAL A 117 -13.22 15.41 -1.84
N ARG A 118 -12.50 14.92 -2.86
CA ARG A 118 -11.51 15.72 -3.57
C ARG A 118 -12.13 16.98 -4.17
N HIS A 119 -13.28 16.87 -4.85
CA HIS A 119 -13.97 18.04 -5.42
C HIS A 119 -14.56 18.99 -4.38
N SER A 120 -14.61 18.61 -3.09
CA SER A 120 -15.11 19.48 -2.01
C SER A 120 -14.10 20.54 -1.58
N PHE A 121 -12.84 20.44 -1.99
CA PHE A 121 -11.82 21.46 -1.76
C PHE A 121 -10.98 21.71 -3.02
N ASP A 122 -10.41 22.92 -3.10
CA ASP A 122 -9.65 23.39 -4.25
C ASP A 122 -8.32 22.61 -4.36
N CYS A 123 -8.27 21.69 -5.33
CA CYS A 123 -7.11 20.87 -5.64
C CYS A 123 -7.17 20.40 -7.09
N ASP A 124 -6.00 20.20 -7.68
CA ASP A 124 -5.83 19.81 -9.05
C ASP A 124 -5.15 18.45 -9.17
N TRP A 125 -5.24 17.87 -10.37
CA TRP A 125 -4.44 16.73 -10.75
C TRP A 125 -3.13 17.18 -11.39
N GLU A 126 -2.02 16.74 -10.83
CA GLU A 126 -0.75 16.70 -11.54
C GLU A 126 -0.72 15.47 -12.45
N ASP A 127 -0.67 15.67 -13.77
CA ASP A 127 -0.53 14.60 -14.76
C ASP A 127 0.94 14.22 -14.93
N LEU A 128 1.25 12.95 -14.72
CA LEU A 128 2.62 12.39 -14.80
C LEU A 128 2.89 11.73 -16.17
N GLY A 129 2.07 12.00 -17.17
CA GLY A 129 2.35 11.72 -18.58
C GLY A 129 2.17 10.25 -18.98
N PHE A 130 1.16 9.57 -18.44
CA PHE A 130 0.78 8.22 -18.85
C PHE A 130 -0.73 8.11 -18.97
N LYS A 131 -1.19 7.63 -20.13
CA LYS A 131 -2.59 7.31 -20.39
C LYS A 131 -2.68 6.16 -21.39
N GLU A 132 -3.26 5.05 -20.96
CA GLU A 132 -3.44 3.87 -21.82
C GLU A 132 -4.77 3.16 -21.55
N ARG A 133 -5.28 2.49 -22.58
CA ARG A 133 -6.49 1.68 -22.52
C ARG A 133 -6.14 0.21 -22.53
N TRP A 134 -6.73 -0.54 -21.61
CA TRP A 134 -6.47 -1.96 -21.46
C TRP A 134 -7.78 -2.70 -21.17
N LEU A 135 -7.99 -3.80 -21.86
CA LEU A 135 -9.02 -4.77 -21.55
C LEU A 135 -8.46 -5.76 -20.52
N VAL A 136 -9.11 -5.85 -19.36
CA VAL A 136 -8.78 -6.83 -18.33
C VAL A 136 -9.83 -7.93 -18.35
N VAL A 137 -9.39 -9.17 -18.46
CA VAL A 137 -10.22 -10.37 -18.51
C VAL A 137 -9.81 -11.31 -17.38
N ASP A 138 -10.74 -11.58 -16.46
CA ASP A 138 -10.56 -12.59 -15.43
C ASP A 138 -11.27 -13.88 -15.86
N VAL A 139 -10.52 -14.98 -15.83
CA VAL A 139 -10.99 -16.31 -16.22
C VAL A 139 -10.86 -17.27 -15.05
N GLN A 140 -11.90 -18.06 -14.85
CA GLN A 140 -11.89 -19.21 -13.96
C GLN A 140 -11.63 -20.46 -14.80
N LEU A 141 -10.52 -21.15 -14.57
CA LEU A 141 -10.20 -22.38 -15.31
C LEU A 141 -11.17 -23.50 -14.95
N THR A 142 -11.54 -24.31 -15.94
CA THR A 142 -12.41 -25.50 -15.78
C THR A 142 -11.63 -26.81 -15.82
N ALA A 143 -10.35 -26.76 -16.21
CA ALA A 143 -9.42 -27.88 -16.25
C ALA A 143 -8.06 -27.48 -15.64
N ASP A 144 -7.22 -28.47 -15.32
CA ASP A 144 -5.84 -28.17 -14.91
C ASP A 144 -5.06 -27.61 -16.09
N ARG A 145 -4.47 -26.43 -15.88
CA ARG A 145 -3.62 -25.71 -16.83
C ARG A 145 -2.33 -25.26 -16.13
N SER A 146 -1.66 -26.24 -15.53
CA SER A 146 -0.36 -26.07 -14.89
C SER A 146 0.73 -25.67 -15.87
N ASP A 147 0.56 -25.97 -17.17
CA ASP A 147 1.41 -25.57 -18.29
C ASP A 147 1.47 -24.05 -18.51
N LEU A 148 0.45 -23.28 -18.11
CA LEU A 148 0.46 -21.82 -18.16
C LEU A 148 1.47 -21.18 -17.19
N GLY A 149 2.01 -21.96 -16.25
CA GLY A 149 3.05 -21.54 -15.32
C GLY A 149 2.57 -20.61 -14.19
N ASP A 150 3.56 -20.23 -13.38
CA ASP A 150 3.37 -19.52 -12.11
C ASP A 150 3.81 -18.05 -12.13
N PHE A 151 4.59 -17.66 -13.14
CA PHE A 151 5.07 -16.29 -13.29
C PHE A 151 3.98 -15.39 -13.90
N THR A 152 4.05 -14.10 -13.61
CA THR A 152 3.43 -13.11 -14.49
C THR A 152 4.26 -13.00 -15.76
N ILE A 153 3.61 -13.04 -16.91
CA ILE A 153 4.25 -12.87 -18.20
C ILE A 153 3.81 -11.52 -18.77
N GLN A 154 4.77 -10.65 -19.04
CA GLN A 154 4.58 -9.41 -19.77
C GLN A 154 5.10 -9.61 -21.19
N THR A 155 4.21 -9.74 -22.16
CA THR A 155 4.59 -9.86 -23.56
C THR A 155 4.75 -8.45 -24.15
N CYS A 156 6.00 -8.08 -24.39
CA CYS A 156 6.41 -6.83 -24.99
C CYS A 156 6.29 -6.93 -26.52
N ASP A 157 5.10 -6.60 -27.03
CA ASP A 157 4.84 -6.47 -28.46
C ASP A 157 4.45 -5.03 -28.78
N ARG A 158 5.17 -4.38 -29.71
CA ARG A 158 4.86 -3.01 -30.15
C ARG A 158 3.45 -2.86 -30.73
N ALA A 159 2.90 -3.92 -31.30
CA ALA A 159 1.56 -3.89 -31.87
C ALA A 159 0.49 -3.95 -30.76
N ARG A 160 0.66 -4.87 -29.80
CA ARG A 160 -0.33 -5.07 -28.73
C ARG A 160 0.31 -5.76 -27.52
N PRO A 161 0.85 -5.00 -26.54
CA PRO A 161 1.33 -5.58 -25.31
C PRO A 161 0.24 -6.36 -24.58
N THR A 162 0.62 -7.48 -23.96
CA THR A 162 -0.31 -8.28 -23.15
C THR A 162 0.33 -8.74 -21.84
N THR A 163 -0.50 -8.87 -20.81
CA THR A 163 -0.12 -9.41 -19.51
C THR A 163 -0.87 -10.71 -19.27
N TYR A 164 -0.19 -11.76 -18.84
CA TYR A 164 -0.78 -12.91 -18.17
C TYR A 164 -0.42 -12.91 -16.69
N VAL A 165 -1.40 -13.14 -15.81
CA VAL A 165 -1.21 -13.19 -14.37
C VAL A 165 -1.78 -14.49 -13.79
N ARG A 166 -0.90 -15.23 -13.09
CA ARG A 166 -1.32 -16.30 -12.19
C ARG A 166 -1.94 -15.71 -10.91
N CYS A 167 -3.23 -15.92 -10.71
CA CYS A 167 -3.93 -15.63 -9.47
C CYS A 167 -4.03 -16.90 -8.58
N PRO A 168 -4.45 -16.77 -7.30
CA PRO A 168 -4.69 -17.94 -6.45
C PRO A 168 -5.71 -18.90 -7.04
N ARG A 169 -5.59 -20.18 -6.67
CA ARG A 169 -6.48 -21.26 -7.13
C ARG A 169 -6.56 -21.34 -8.67
N GLU A 170 -7.75 -21.53 -9.21
CA GLU A 170 -8.07 -21.66 -10.63
C GLU A 170 -8.20 -20.32 -11.38
N TRP A 171 -7.96 -19.18 -10.71
CA TRP A 171 -8.11 -17.86 -11.31
C TRP A 171 -6.90 -17.50 -12.17
N ARG A 172 -7.16 -16.91 -13.34
CA ARG A 172 -6.17 -16.31 -14.24
C ARG A 172 -6.67 -14.95 -14.72
N ARG A 173 -5.73 -14.05 -15.01
CA ARG A 173 -6.03 -12.76 -15.61
C ARG A 173 -5.21 -12.55 -16.87
N TRP A 174 -5.87 -12.04 -17.90
CA TRP A 174 -5.24 -11.46 -19.07
C TRP A 174 -5.52 -9.97 -19.11
N GLU A 175 -4.50 -9.21 -19.49
CA GLU A 175 -4.61 -7.78 -19.77
C GLU A 175 -4.16 -7.58 -21.20
N ILE A 176 -4.99 -6.93 -22.02
CA ILE A 176 -4.74 -6.73 -23.45
C ILE A 176 -4.79 -5.24 -23.71
N SER A 177 -3.68 -4.65 -24.18
CA SER A 177 -3.67 -3.24 -24.56
C SER A 177 -4.66 -2.99 -25.70
N LEU A 178 -5.29 -1.82 -25.69
CA LEU A 178 -6.24 -1.40 -26.71
C LEU A 178 -5.74 -0.17 -27.46
N HIS A 179 -6.06 -0.09 -28.75
CA HIS A 179 -5.85 1.12 -29.54
C HIS A 179 -6.98 2.13 -29.32
N ASP A 180 -6.68 3.42 -29.49
CA ASP A 180 -7.64 4.51 -29.27
C ASP A 180 -8.91 4.41 -30.10
N HIS A 181 -8.82 3.85 -31.31
CA HIS A 181 -9.97 3.70 -32.23
C HIS A 181 -10.85 2.49 -31.91
N GLU A 182 -10.41 1.57 -31.06
CA GLU A 182 -11.20 0.39 -30.69
C GLU A 182 -12.31 0.80 -29.71
N ARG A 183 -13.56 0.44 -30.01
CA ARG A 183 -14.71 0.75 -29.15
C ARG A 183 -14.81 -0.26 -28.01
N ASP A 184 -15.14 0.24 -26.82
CA ASP A 184 -15.29 -0.59 -25.61
C ASP A 184 -16.27 -1.77 -25.82
N GLU A 185 -17.38 -1.52 -26.51
CA GLU A 185 -18.45 -2.51 -26.78
C GLU A 185 -17.97 -3.68 -27.67
N ASP A 186 -17.03 -3.42 -28.57
CA ASP A 186 -16.55 -4.41 -29.53
C ASP A 186 -15.47 -5.30 -28.88
N VAL A 187 -14.55 -4.68 -28.12
CA VAL A 187 -13.41 -5.39 -27.50
C VAL A 187 -13.80 -6.27 -26.32
N VAL A 188 -14.94 -5.99 -25.67
CA VAL A 188 -15.46 -6.86 -24.62
C VAL A 188 -16.18 -8.10 -25.17
N GLY A 189 -16.30 -8.26 -26.49
CA GLY A 189 -16.92 -9.44 -27.10
C GLY A 189 -16.05 -10.71 -27.02
N ASP A 190 -16.67 -11.89 -26.97
CA ASP A 190 -15.97 -13.18 -27.02
C ASP A 190 -15.12 -13.33 -28.30
N ASP A 191 -15.64 -12.81 -29.43
CA ASP A 191 -14.96 -12.80 -30.73
C ASP A 191 -13.68 -11.96 -30.73
N PHE A 192 -13.54 -11.01 -29.80
CA PHE A 192 -12.30 -10.28 -29.60
C PHE A 192 -11.40 -10.99 -28.57
N ILE A 193 -11.96 -11.38 -27.42
CA ILE A 193 -11.17 -11.86 -26.27
C ILE A 193 -10.47 -13.20 -26.57
N TRP A 194 -11.23 -14.21 -27.03
CA TRP A 194 -10.67 -15.56 -27.16
C TRP A 194 -9.53 -15.66 -28.17
N PRO A 195 -9.59 -15.01 -29.35
CA PRO A 195 -8.44 -14.99 -30.26
C PRO A 195 -7.16 -14.41 -29.65
N HIS A 196 -7.28 -13.36 -28.81
CA HIS A 196 -6.13 -12.73 -28.16
C HIS A 196 -5.55 -13.54 -26.99
N MET A 197 -6.26 -14.56 -26.52
CA MET A 197 -5.81 -15.47 -25.47
C MET A 197 -5.24 -16.79 -26.03
N ARG A 198 -5.28 -17.00 -27.35
CA ARG A 198 -4.68 -18.15 -28.02
C ARG A 198 -3.17 -17.95 -28.25
N PRO A 199 -2.38 -19.05 -28.30
CA PRO A 199 -2.79 -20.45 -28.11
C PRO A 199 -2.94 -20.84 -26.64
N SER A 200 -2.74 -19.92 -25.70
CA SER A 200 -2.68 -20.21 -24.27
C SER A 200 -3.96 -20.84 -23.74
N ILE A 201 -5.15 -20.38 -24.12
CA ILE A 201 -6.40 -20.98 -23.63
C ILE A 201 -7.55 -20.85 -24.64
N THR A 202 -8.48 -21.81 -24.58
CA THR A 202 -9.70 -21.85 -25.39
C THR A 202 -10.98 -21.80 -24.52
N PRO A 203 -12.16 -21.50 -25.12
CA PRO A 203 -13.41 -21.41 -24.37
C PRO A 203 -13.81 -22.68 -23.60
N ASP A 204 -13.33 -23.85 -24.00
CA ASP A 204 -13.65 -25.12 -23.34
C ASP A 204 -12.84 -25.36 -22.06
N GLU A 205 -11.76 -24.61 -21.86
CA GLU A 205 -10.79 -24.77 -20.76
C GLU A 205 -10.96 -23.73 -19.64
N GLY A 206 -11.82 -22.74 -19.84
CA GLY A 206 -12.07 -21.70 -18.86
C GLY A 206 -13.30 -20.86 -19.17
N ARG A 207 -13.82 -20.22 -18.11
CA ARG A 207 -14.97 -19.33 -18.18
C ARG A 207 -14.56 -17.90 -17.88
N ILE A 208 -14.87 -16.97 -18.78
CA ILE A 208 -14.72 -15.54 -18.50
C ILE A 208 -15.71 -15.13 -17.42
N VAL A 209 -15.21 -14.69 -16.28
CA VAL A 209 -16.03 -14.25 -15.13
C VAL A 209 -16.16 -12.73 -15.10
N ARG A 210 -15.12 -12.02 -15.53
CA ARG A 210 -15.11 -10.56 -15.61
C ARG A 210 -14.38 -10.13 -16.87
N ARG A 211 -14.90 -9.07 -17.50
CA ARG A 211 -14.25 -8.32 -18.58
C ARG A 211 -14.53 -6.84 -18.38
N ALA A 212 -13.53 -6.00 -18.47
CA ALA A 212 -13.70 -4.56 -18.33
C ALA A 212 -12.58 -3.80 -19.03
N VAL A 213 -12.95 -2.70 -19.69
CA VAL A 213 -11.98 -1.74 -20.24
C VAL A 213 -11.62 -0.74 -19.15
N TYR A 214 -10.32 -0.55 -18.94
CA TYR A 214 -9.76 0.42 -18.01
C TYR A 214 -9.00 1.49 -18.78
N ASN A 215 -9.17 2.74 -18.33
CA ASN A 215 -8.35 3.86 -18.73
C ASN A 215 -7.35 4.10 -17.60
N PHE A 216 -6.13 3.62 -17.77
CA PHE A 216 -5.07 3.83 -16.79
C PHE A 216 -4.44 5.19 -17.03
N GLU A 217 -4.41 6.02 -15.98
CA GLU A 217 -3.79 7.33 -15.98
C GLU A 217 -2.74 7.41 -14.87
N SER A 218 -1.69 8.22 -15.04
CA SER A 218 -0.78 8.59 -13.96
C SER A 218 -1.11 9.99 -13.46
N LYS A 219 -1.81 10.08 -12.33
CA LYS A 219 -2.20 11.37 -11.76
C LYS A 219 -1.92 11.42 -10.27
N LEU A 220 -1.52 12.58 -9.76
CA LEU A 220 -1.27 12.79 -8.35
C LEU A 220 -1.94 14.08 -7.92
N SER A 221 -2.81 14.03 -6.91
CA SER A 221 -3.42 15.25 -6.40
C SER A 221 -2.36 16.10 -5.73
N ASP A 222 -2.41 17.40 -5.96
CA ASP A 222 -1.50 18.38 -5.36
C ASP A 222 -1.80 18.64 -3.87
N LYS A 223 -3.03 18.32 -3.42
CA LYS A 223 -3.49 18.48 -2.03
C LYS A 223 -4.24 17.24 -1.55
N TRP A 224 -3.86 16.69 -0.41
CA TRP A 224 -4.43 15.47 0.18
C TRP A 224 -5.25 15.73 1.43
N ARG A 225 -5.15 16.95 1.99
CA ARG A 225 -5.92 17.44 3.13
C ARG A 225 -6.41 18.87 2.87
N ASP A 226 -7.66 19.13 3.20
CA ASP A 226 -8.15 20.49 3.46
C ASP A 226 -8.93 20.51 4.78
N ARG A 227 -8.32 21.09 5.82
CA ARG A 227 -8.89 21.17 7.19
C ARG A 227 -9.37 19.80 7.71
N ARG A 228 -10.68 19.52 7.62
CA ARG A 228 -11.35 18.33 8.17
C ARG A 228 -11.54 17.22 7.13
N CYS A 229 -11.26 17.49 5.85
CA CYS A 229 -11.38 16.55 4.76
C CYS A 229 -10.01 16.02 4.31
N PHE A 230 -9.93 14.71 4.07
CA PHE A 230 -8.75 14.00 3.58
C PHE A 230 -9.11 13.13 2.38
N ILE A 231 -8.14 12.82 1.53
CA ILE A 231 -8.30 11.84 0.45
C ILE A 231 -7.23 10.74 0.53
N ALA A 232 -7.58 9.51 0.13
CA ALA A 232 -6.69 8.35 0.17
C ALA A 232 -6.94 7.39 -1.01
N GLY A 233 -5.92 6.62 -1.38
CA GLY A 233 -6.00 5.71 -2.53
C GLY A 233 -6.29 6.44 -3.84
N ASP A 234 -7.14 5.85 -4.67
CA ASP A 234 -7.47 6.37 -6.01
C ASP A 234 -8.10 7.77 -6.00
N ALA A 235 -8.63 8.24 -4.87
CA ALA A 235 -9.08 9.62 -4.71
C ALA A 235 -7.92 10.62 -4.77
N ALA A 236 -6.73 10.22 -4.30
CA ALA A 236 -5.53 11.02 -4.16
C ALA A 236 -4.47 10.76 -5.25
N HIS A 237 -4.45 9.57 -5.84
CA HIS A 237 -3.48 9.20 -6.87
C HIS A 237 -4.00 8.11 -7.80
N LEU A 238 -3.70 8.24 -9.09
CA LEU A 238 -3.91 7.22 -10.11
C LEU A 238 -2.56 6.71 -10.61
N MET A 239 -2.47 5.41 -10.82
CA MET A 239 -1.21 4.73 -11.11
C MET A 239 -1.38 3.68 -12.21
N PRO A 240 -0.42 3.57 -13.14
CA PRO A 240 -0.37 2.44 -14.06
C PRO A 240 -0.25 1.10 -13.32
N PRO A 241 -0.89 0.02 -13.81
CA PRO A 241 -1.02 -1.23 -13.07
C PRO A 241 0.28 -2.07 -13.04
N PHE A 242 1.31 -1.69 -13.80
CA PHE A 242 2.48 -2.54 -14.09
C PHE A 242 3.28 -3.00 -12.87
N LEU A 243 3.15 -2.31 -11.73
CA LEU A 243 3.81 -2.69 -10.48
C LEU A 243 2.86 -3.32 -9.44
N GLY A 244 1.55 -3.35 -9.70
CA GLY A 244 0.54 -3.76 -8.71
C GLY A 244 0.53 -2.88 -7.45
N GLN A 245 0.91 -1.60 -7.57
CA GLN A 245 1.15 -0.72 -6.43
C GLN A 245 -0.01 0.19 -6.05
N GLY A 246 -1.05 0.35 -6.88
CA GLY A 246 -2.20 1.23 -6.59
C GLY A 246 -2.87 0.91 -5.24
N MET A 247 -3.44 -0.29 -5.10
CA MET A 247 -4.03 -0.75 -3.83
C MET A 247 -3.00 -0.76 -2.70
N CYS A 248 -1.77 -1.20 -2.95
CA CYS A 248 -0.71 -1.23 -1.94
C CYS A 248 -0.36 0.17 -1.41
N ALA A 249 -0.39 1.20 -2.26
CA ALA A 249 -0.22 2.59 -1.87
C ALA A 249 -1.44 3.07 -1.06
N GLY A 250 -2.66 2.84 -1.54
CA GLY A 250 -3.88 3.19 -0.81
C GLY A 250 -3.96 2.58 0.60
N VAL A 251 -3.61 1.30 0.75
CA VAL A 251 -3.53 0.64 2.07
C VAL A 251 -2.49 1.29 2.98
N ARG A 252 -1.34 1.72 2.44
CA ARG A 252 -0.33 2.46 3.20
C ARG A 252 -0.80 3.86 3.57
N ASP A 253 -1.58 4.50 2.71
CA ASP A 253 -2.15 5.83 2.98
C ASP A 253 -3.10 5.78 4.18
N VAL A 254 -4.06 4.84 4.17
CA VAL A 254 -5.00 4.70 5.29
C VAL A 254 -4.33 4.18 6.57
N ALA A 255 -3.29 3.34 6.46
CA ALA A 255 -2.49 2.94 7.62
C ALA A 255 -1.78 4.15 8.27
N ASN A 256 -1.23 5.04 7.44
CA ASN A 256 -0.56 6.26 7.90
C ASN A 256 -1.52 7.30 8.48
N LEU A 257 -2.69 7.50 7.84
CA LEU A 257 -3.69 8.47 8.30
C LEU A 257 -4.43 7.98 9.54
N GLY A 258 -4.77 6.68 9.61
CA GLY A 258 -5.62 6.11 10.66
C GLY A 258 -5.07 6.31 12.06
N TRP A 259 -3.77 6.08 12.28
CA TRP A 259 -3.18 6.28 13.59
C TRP A 259 -3.06 7.76 13.96
N LYS A 260 -2.85 8.66 12.98
CA LYS A 260 -2.77 10.10 13.23
C LYS A 260 -4.13 10.67 13.65
N LEU A 261 -5.20 10.20 13.00
CA LEU A 261 -6.57 10.50 13.43
C LEU A 261 -6.83 9.98 14.84
N ALA A 262 -6.42 8.74 15.16
CA ALA A 262 -6.54 8.21 16.51
C ALA A 262 -5.76 9.04 17.54
N ALA A 263 -4.54 9.48 17.20
CA ALA A 263 -3.71 10.31 18.07
C ALA A 263 -4.38 11.65 18.39
N VAL A 264 -4.90 12.35 17.38
CA VAL A 264 -5.62 13.62 17.59
C VAL A 264 -6.92 13.42 18.37
N LEU A 265 -7.70 12.39 18.03
CA LEU A 265 -9.02 12.15 18.63
C LEU A 265 -8.97 11.52 20.03
N ARG A 266 -7.91 10.77 20.37
CA ARG A 266 -7.85 9.96 21.60
C ARG A 266 -6.64 10.24 22.48
N TRP A 267 -5.53 10.70 21.92
CA TRP A 267 -4.27 10.95 22.65
C TRP A 267 -3.98 12.45 22.82
N ASN A 268 -4.91 13.31 22.41
CA ASN A 268 -4.78 14.76 22.48
C ASN A 268 -3.54 15.28 21.73
N ALA A 269 -3.16 14.59 20.64
CA ALA A 269 -2.06 15.02 19.79
C ALA A 269 -2.43 16.34 19.07
N PRO A 270 -1.46 17.21 18.77
CA PRO A 270 -1.74 18.45 18.03
C PRO A 270 -2.34 18.17 16.64
N ASP A 271 -3.29 19.00 16.19
CA ASP A 271 -3.90 18.89 14.85
C ASP A 271 -2.85 18.95 13.72
N ALA A 272 -1.74 19.66 13.94
CA ALA A 272 -0.60 19.74 13.02
C ALA A 272 0.03 18.36 12.70
N LEU A 273 -0.19 17.33 13.54
CA LEU A 273 0.21 15.96 13.23
C LEU A 273 -0.46 15.46 11.95
N LEU A 274 -1.70 15.87 11.67
CA LEU A 274 -2.44 15.45 10.49
C LEU A 274 -1.86 16.02 9.19
N ASP A 275 -1.19 17.18 9.23
CA ASP A 275 -0.50 17.76 8.05
C ASP A 275 0.65 16.87 7.56
N THR A 276 1.20 16.05 8.46
CA THR A 276 2.28 15.13 8.12
C THR A 276 1.81 14.00 7.20
N TYR A 277 0.50 13.73 7.09
CA TYR A 277 -0.05 12.72 6.17
C TYR A 277 0.31 13.01 4.72
N GLU A 278 -0.04 14.20 4.22
CA GLU A 278 0.28 14.61 2.86
C GLU A 278 1.80 14.67 2.64
N ARG A 279 2.50 15.33 3.56
CA ARG A 279 3.95 15.52 3.53
C ARG A 279 4.72 14.20 3.40
N GLU A 280 4.24 13.15 4.05
CA GLU A 280 4.85 11.82 3.99
C GLU A 280 4.42 11.00 2.79
N ARG A 281 3.11 10.97 2.51
CA ARG A 281 2.51 10.00 1.58
C ARG A 281 2.58 10.45 0.14
N ARG A 282 2.34 11.73 -0.16
CA ARG A 282 2.38 12.27 -1.52
C ARG A 282 3.74 12.03 -2.21
N PRO A 283 4.90 12.41 -1.65
CA PRO A 283 6.19 12.17 -2.29
C PRO A 283 6.56 10.68 -2.32
N HIS A 284 6.17 9.92 -1.30
CA HIS A 284 6.36 8.48 -1.31
C HIS A 284 5.59 7.83 -2.48
N THR A 285 4.33 8.19 -2.70
CA THR A 285 3.48 7.61 -3.74
C THR A 285 3.90 8.06 -5.15
N ARG A 286 4.34 9.31 -5.32
CA ARG A 286 4.94 9.80 -6.58
C ARG A 286 6.00 8.84 -7.14
N VAL A 287 6.94 8.40 -6.29
CA VAL A 287 8.05 7.52 -6.70
C VAL A 287 7.52 6.21 -7.31
N TYR A 288 6.46 5.65 -6.73
CA TYR A 288 5.84 4.44 -7.26
C TYR A 288 5.13 4.68 -8.58
N ILE A 289 4.46 5.84 -8.75
CA ILE A 289 3.81 6.20 -10.01
C ILE A 289 4.86 6.39 -11.11
N GLU A 290 5.89 7.20 -10.87
CA GLU A 290 6.97 7.45 -11.83
C GLU A 290 7.68 6.16 -12.25
N THR A 291 7.94 5.26 -11.29
CA THR A 291 8.49 3.94 -11.61
C THR A 291 7.53 3.13 -12.48
N ALA A 292 6.24 3.09 -12.14
CA ALA A 292 5.26 2.35 -12.93
C ALA A 292 5.15 2.90 -14.35
N VAL A 293 5.18 4.23 -14.52
CA VAL A 293 5.23 4.88 -15.85
C VAL A 293 6.45 4.44 -16.63
N ASN A 294 7.64 4.40 -16.01
CA ASN A 294 8.87 3.96 -16.68
C ASN A 294 8.81 2.48 -17.10
N VAL A 295 8.24 1.60 -16.26
CA VAL A 295 8.03 0.19 -16.62
C VAL A 295 7.05 0.06 -17.80
N GLY A 296 5.96 0.83 -17.82
CA GLY A 296 5.03 0.85 -18.96
C GLY A 296 5.70 1.29 -20.26
N ARG A 297 6.50 2.37 -20.21
CA ARG A 297 7.28 2.84 -21.37
C ARG A 297 8.24 1.77 -21.90
N MET A 298 8.84 0.98 -21.01
CA MET A 298 9.69 -0.17 -21.38
C MET A 298 8.94 -1.28 -22.10
N MET A 299 7.75 -1.63 -21.62
CA MET A 299 6.92 -2.64 -22.29
C MET A 299 6.58 -2.24 -23.73
N ASN A 300 6.40 -0.94 -23.97
CA ASN A 300 6.11 -0.40 -25.29
C ASN A 300 7.37 -0.22 -26.17
N ASN A 301 8.53 0.09 -25.57
CA ASN A 301 9.76 0.45 -26.28
C ASN A 301 11.03 -0.16 -25.64
N ALA A 302 11.63 -1.14 -26.32
CA ALA A 302 12.84 -1.86 -25.88
C ALA A 302 14.06 -0.95 -25.55
N GLU A 303 14.16 0.24 -26.16
CA GLU A 303 15.25 1.20 -25.90
C GLU A 303 15.31 1.72 -24.45
N THR A 304 14.23 1.59 -23.67
CA THR A 304 14.18 2.07 -22.27
C THR A 304 14.55 1.01 -21.24
N ALA A 305 14.78 -0.25 -21.64
CA ALA A 305 15.12 -1.35 -20.74
C ALA A 305 16.46 -1.14 -20.00
N GLU A 306 17.43 -0.47 -20.63
CA GLU A 306 18.75 -0.20 -20.04
C GLU A 306 18.65 0.58 -18.71
N THR A 307 17.76 1.58 -18.63
CA THR A 307 17.58 2.42 -17.43
C THR A 307 16.95 1.68 -16.23
N LEU A 308 16.31 0.55 -16.48
CA LEU A 308 15.61 -0.27 -15.48
C LEU A 308 16.42 -1.51 -15.08
N THR A 309 17.49 -1.79 -15.82
CA THR A 309 18.37 -2.94 -15.65
C THR A 309 19.35 -2.69 -14.52
N HIS A 310 19.31 -3.54 -13.49
CA HIS A 310 20.22 -3.47 -12.35
C HIS A 310 21.36 -4.51 -12.44
N ALA A 311 21.20 -5.54 -13.26
CA ALA A 311 22.21 -6.56 -13.55
C ALA A 311 21.90 -7.25 -14.88
N ILE A 312 22.91 -7.89 -15.49
CA ILE A 312 22.75 -8.76 -16.68
C ILE A 312 23.14 -10.18 -16.26
N ASN A 313 22.25 -11.14 -16.52
CA ASN A 313 22.45 -12.56 -16.25
C ASN A 313 23.40 -13.19 -17.30
N PRO A 314 24.00 -14.37 -17.01
CA PRO A 314 24.92 -15.05 -17.94
C PRO A 314 24.30 -15.42 -19.30
N ASP A 315 22.98 -15.54 -19.37
CA ASP A 315 22.22 -15.80 -20.60
C ASP A 315 21.89 -14.53 -21.42
N GLY A 316 22.35 -13.35 -20.95
CA GLY A 316 22.13 -12.05 -21.59
C GLY A 316 20.86 -11.33 -21.14
N SER A 317 20.01 -11.93 -20.32
CA SER A 317 18.79 -11.28 -19.80
C SER A 317 19.11 -10.24 -18.71
N ALA A 318 18.35 -9.16 -18.64
CA ALA A 318 18.49 -8.15 -17.59
C ALA A 318 17.74 -8.57 -16.29
N GLN A 319 18.08 -7.98 -15.15
CA GLN A 319 17.37 -8.15 -13.88
C GLN A 319 17.01 -6.81 -13.23
N MET A 320 15.77 -6.70 -12.73
CA MET A 320 15.27 -5.53 -11.99
C MET A 320 15.20 -5.81 -10.49
N LYS A 321 15.55 -4.82 -9.64
CA LYS A 321 15.33 -4.89 -8.18
C LYS A 321 14.02 -4.25 -7.76
N SER A 322 13.41 -4.81 -6.72
CA SER A 322 12.17 -4.28 -6.14
C SER A 322 12.41 -2.95 -5.45
N ILE A 323 11.55 -1.95 -5.69
CA ILE A 323 11.60 -0.69 -4.96
C ILE A 323 11.04 -0.87 -3.55
N SER A 324 11.87 -0.54 -2.57
CA SER A 324 11.54 -0.51 -1.17
C SER A 324 12.01 0.83 -0.62
N ARG A 325 11.08 1.71 -0.23
CA ARG A 325 11.43 3.06 0.25
C ARG A 325 10.78 3.37 1.59
N GLY A 326 11.53 4.10 2.42
CA GLY A 326 11.01 4.75 3.63
C GLY A 326 10.18 5.99 3.30
N LEU A 327 9.82 6.75 4.32
CA LEU A 327 9.16 8.05 4.20
C LEU A 327 10.24 9.15 4.23
N ALA A 328 10.33 9.94 3.15
CA ALA A 328 11.38 10.95 3.01
C ALA A 328 11.22 12.14 3.98
N HIS A 329 9.97 12.47 4.34
CA HIS A 329 9.64 13.59 5.22
C HIS A 329 8.80 13.10 6.42
N ALA A 330 9.23 11.96 6.98
CA ALA A 330 8.61 11.36 8.14
C ALA A 330 8.50 12.35 9.31
N MET A 331 7.36 12.32 9.99
CA MET A 331 7.23 12.76 11.36
C MET A 331 8.20 11.95 12.22
N GLY A 332 9.02 12.70 12.94
CA GLY A 332 10.24 12.26 13.62
C GLY A 332 11.09 13.48 13.99
N PRO A 333 12.18 13.29 14.74
CA PRO A 333 13.15 14.34 15.04
C PRO A 333 13.81 14.84 13.74
N ALA A 334 14.12 16.14 13.63
CA ALA A 334 14.60 16.78 12.40
C ALA A 334 15.86 16.14 11.78
N ASP A 335 16.75 15.60 12.62
CA ASP A 335 17.96 14.84 12.23
C ASP A 335 17.93 13.41 12.79
N GLY A 336 16.73 12.87 13.03
CA GLY A 336 16.55 11.57 13.67
C GLY A 336 17.15 10.45 12.83
N HIS A 337 18.18 9.78 13.37
CA HIS A 337 18.73 8.56 12.77
C HIS A 337 17.58 7.56 12.54
N LEU A 338 17.53 6.96 11.35
CA LEU A 338 16.49 6.03 10.89
C LEU A 338 15.08 6.60 10.72
N ALA A 339 14.82 7.91 10.92
CA ALA A 339 13.48 8.47 10.77
C ALA A 339 12.86 8.13 9.40
N GLY A 340 11.64 7.60 9.40
CA GLY A 340 10.94 7.16 8.18
C GLY A 340 11.43 5.84 7.59
N ALA A 341 12.40 5.15 8.19
CA ALA A 341 12.81 3.81 7.78
C ALA A 341 11.69 2.79 8.05
N ARG A 342 11.60 1.74 7.23
CA ARG A 342 10.70 0.62 7.50
C ARG A 342 11.36 -0.30 8.52
N MET A 343 10.70 -0.54 9.64
CA MET A 343 11.31 -1.33 10.71
C MET A 343 11.06 -2.82 10.51
N PRO A 344 12.02 -3.70 10.86
CA PRO A 344 11.78 -5.14 10.98
C PRO A 344 10.66 -5.47 11.98
N GLN A 345 10.23 -6.72 11.98
CA GLN A 345 9.23 -7.23 12.90
C GLN A 345 9.72 -8.55 13.52
N PRO A 346 10.61 -8.48 14.51
CA PRO A 346 11.02 -9.67 15.25
C PRO A 346 9.83 -10.33 15.97
N VAL A 347 10.03 -11.60 16.31
CA VAL A 347 9.17 -12.33 17.24
C VAL A 347 9.74 -12.15 18.63
N LEU A 348 8.92 -11.65 19.56
CA LEU A 348 9.30 -11.42 20.94
C LEU A 348 9.41 -12.75 21.71
N ALA A 349 10.01 -12.71 22.91
CA ALA A 349 10.20 -13.89 23.74
C ALA A 349 8.88 -14.59 24.15
N ASP A 350 7.76 -13.86 24.13
CA ASP A 350 6.41 -14.40 24.39
C ASP A 350 5.73 -15.00 23.14
N GLY A 351 6.45 -15.06 22.01
CA GLY A 351 5.96 -15.60 20.74
C GLY A 351 5.14 -14.63 19.90
N ARG A 352 4.81 -13.43 20.41
CA ARG A 352 4.09 -12.42 19.61
C ARG A 352 5.03 -11.74 18.63
N ARG A 353 4.52 -11.40 17.45
CA ARG A 353 5.23 -10.51 16.52
C ARG A 353 5.19 -9.08 17.06
N LEU A 354 6.25 -8.31 16.83
CA LEU A 354 6.36 -6.93 17.34
C LEU A 354 5.14 -6.04 17.00
N SER A 355 4.58 -6.13 15.79
CA SER A 355 3.38 -5.33 15.44
C SER A 355 2.12 -5.74 16.19
N ASP A 356 1.97 -7.00 16.57
CA ASP A 356 0.84 -7.44 17.40
C ASP A 356 1.01 -6.95 18.83
N ALA A 357 2.25 -6.96 19.35
CA ALA A 357 2.58 -6.42 20.67
C ALA A 357 2.36 -4.91 20.76
N MET A 358 2.60 -4.17 19.68
CA MET A 358 2.32 -2.73 19.59
C MET A 358 0.83 -2.39 19.74
N ALA A 359 -0.08 -3.30 19.37
CA ALA A 359 -1.52 -3.11 19.49
C ALA A 359 -2.03 -1.74 18.97
N GLY A 360 -1.52 -1.29 17.82
CA GLY A 360 -1.88 -0.01 17.20
C GLY A 360 -1.29 1.25 17.84
N ARG A 361 -0.37 1.11 18.79
CA ARG A 361 0.37 2.19 19.46
C ARG A 361 1.82 2.28 18.96
N PHE A 362 2.54 3.29 19.42
CA PHE A 362 3.99 3.33 19.26
C PHE A 362 4.64 2.18 20.04
N ALA A 363 5.78 1.67 19.57
CA ALA A 363 6.70 0.89 20.40
C ALA A 363 7.92 1.74 20.72
N VAL A 364 8.24 1.89 22.00
CA VAL A 364 9.49 2.50 22.48
C VAL A 364 10.37 1.37 23.00
N ILE A 365 11.56 1.22 22.41
CA ILE A 365 12.47 0.10 22.65
C ILE A 365 13.80 0.66 23.13
N ALA A 366 14.26 0.24 24.30
CA ALA A 366 15.58 0.56 24.85
C ALA A 366 15.96 -0.50 25.90
N GLY A 367 17.23 -0.50 26.35
CA GLY A 367 17.67 -1.35 27.46
C GLY A 367 16.99 -0.96 28.79
N ARG A 368 16.91 -1.90 29.73
CA ARG A 368 16.18 -1.77 31.00
C ARG A 368 16.58 -0.54 31.78
N ASP A 369 17.88 -0.31 31.92
CA ASP A 369 18.42 0.81 32.70
C ASP A 369 18.05 2.16 32.06
N ALA A 370 18.16 2.28 30.73
CA ALA A 370 17.78 3.49 30.02
C ALA A 370 16.27 3.81 30.14
N LEU A 371 15.42 2.78 30.17
CA LEU A 371 13.98 2.95 30.41
C LEU A 371 13.70 3.40 31.84
N ALA A 372 14.40 2.83 32.82
CA ALA A 372 14.24 3.17 34.23
C ALA A 372 14.74 4.60 34.54
N ASP A 373 15.93 4.95 34.04
CA ASP A 373 16.57 6.24 34.27
C ASP A 373 15.83 7.41 33.60
N HIS A 374 15.00 7.14 32.60
CA HIS A 374 14.27 8.14 31.82
C HIS A 374 12.75 7.94 31.82
N ALA A 375 12.21 7.26 32.84
CA ALA A 375 10.79 6.95 32.95
C ALA A 375 9.88 8.19 32.85
N ASP A 376 10.29 9.33 33.43
CA ASP A 376 9.51 10.58 33.42
C ASP A 376 9.36 11.20 32.01
N HIS A 377 10.21 10.80 31.07
CA HIS A 377 10.21 11.28 29.69
C HIS A 377 9.41 10.38 28.74
N LEU A 378 9.06 9.16 29.15
CA LEU A 378 8.35 8.20 28.31
C LEU A 378 6.91 8.68 28.00
N PRO A 379 6.36 8.35 26.81
CA PRO A 379 4.95 8.53 26.54
C PRO A 379 4.07 7.66 27.44
N ASP A 380 2.78 7.99 27.51
CA ASP A 380 1.81 7.21 28.29
C ASP A 380 1.45 5.86 27.65
N ASP A 381 0.84 4.98 28.45
CA ASP A 381 0.37 3.67 28.00
C ASP A 381 -0.73 3.75 26.93
N ALA A 382 -1.44 4.88 26.81
CA ALA A 382 -2.49 5.05 25.82
C ALA A 382 -1.92 5.20 24.41
N SER A 383 -0.74 5.83 24.29
CA SER A 383 -0.09 6.19 23.03
C SER A 383 1.11 5.28 22.68
N ALA A 384 1.75 4.65 23.67
CA ALA A 384 2.92 3.80 23.46
C ALA A 384 2.89 2.49 24.27
N ILE A 385 3.67 1.53 23.76
CA ILE A 385 4.08 0.30 24.44
C ILE A 385 5.58 0.39 24.67
N ILE A 386 5.99 0.32 25.94
CA ILE A 386 7.39 0.35 26.34
C ILE A 386 7.91 -1.08 26.36
N LEU A 387 8.98 -1.35 25.62
CA LEU A 387 9.58 -2.67 25.45
C LEU A 387 11.03 -2.66 25.93
N ASP A 388 11.28 -3.44 26.96
CA ASP A 388 12.61 -3.71 27.49
C ASP A 388 13.37 -4.65 26.53
N ALA A 389 14.40 -4.12 25.87
CA ALA A 389 15.21 -4.89 24.94
C ALA A 389 15.99 -6.02 25.65
N ASP A 390 16.32 -5.87 26.93
CA ASP A 390 17.08 -6.87 27.69
C ASP A 390 16.20 -8.09 28.04
N ALA A 391 14.88 -7.94 27.98
CA ALA A 391 13.92 -9.04 28.14
C ALA A 391 13.65 -9.80 26.83
N HIS A 392 14.17 -9.33 25.70
CA HIS A 392 13.88 -9.86 24.37
C HIS A 392 15.13 -9.84 23.49
N GLU A 393 15.84 -10.96 23.36
CA GLU A 393 17.04 -11.10 22.51
C GLU A 393 16.86 -10.50 21.11
N ALA A 394 15.72 -10.78 20.46
CA ALA A 394 15.43 -10.25 19.13
C ALA A 394 15.24 -8.71 19.06
N LEU A 395 14.95 -8.04 20.18
CA LEU A 395 14.93 -6.57 20.28
C LEU A 395 16.32 -6.02 20.57
N ALA A 396 17.11 -6.68 21.41
CA ALA A 396 18.51 -6.34 21.60
C ALA A 396 19.28 -6.42 20.27
N ASP A 397 19.10 -7.51 19.52
CA ASP A 397 19.65 -7.68 18.17
C ASP A 397 19.19 -6.57 17.22
N LEU A 398 17.91 -6.18 17.30
CA LEU A 398 17.39 -5.08 16.49
C LEU A 398 18.11 -3.76 16.80
N LEU A 399 18.31 -3.43 18.08
CA LEU A 399 19.03 -2.22 18.48
C LEU A 399 20.49 -2.27 17.98
N GLU A 400 21.16 -3.40 18.14
CA GLU A 400 22.55 -3.60 17.71
C GLU A 400 22.70 -3.48 16.18
N ILE A 401 21.88 -4.21 15.41
CA ILE A 401 21.90 -4.19 13.94
C ILE A 401 21.65 -2.78 13.39
N GLN A 402 20.79 -2.02 14.05
CA GLN A 402 20.47 -0.64 13.67
C GLN A 402 21.47 0.40 14.22
N GLY A 403 22.38 -0.01 15.10
CA GLY A 403 23.39 0.84 15.71
C GLY A 403 22.82 1.90 16.64
N VAL A 404 21.77 1.56 17.41
CA VAL A 404 21.02 2.48 18.28
C VAL A 404 20.94 1.99 19.72
N SER A 405 20.85 2.92 20.68
CA SER A 405 20.61 2.64 22.10
C SER A 405 19.13 2.70 22.48
N ALA A 406 18.34 3.46 21.71
CA ALA A 406 16.89 3.55 21.85
C ALA A 406 16.24 3.76 20.47
N LEU A 407 15.00 3.30 20.31
CA LEU A 407 14.26 3.34 19.07
C LEU A 407 12.77 3.55 19.34
N ALA A 408 12.09 4.34 18.51
CA ALA A 408 10.64 4.40 18.51
C ALA A 408 10.05 4.01 17.15
N ILE A 409 9.08 3.11 17.16
CA ILE A 409 8.39 2.61 15.96
C ILE A 409 6.94 3.10 16.01
N ARG A 410 6.51 3.73 14.92
CA ARG A 410 5.15 4.27 14.75
C ARG A 410 4.12 3.16 14.52
N PRO A 411 2.83 3.41 14.79
CA PRO A 411 1.75 2.46 14.53
C PRO A 411 1.64 1.97 13.08
N ASP A 412 2.15 2.75 12.11
CA ASP A 412 2.22 2.38 10.68
C ASP A 412 3.51 1.64 10.29
N PHE A 413 4.30 1.23 11.29
CA PHE A 413 5.52 0.41 11.19
C PHE A 413 6.75 1.10 10.58
N TYR A 414 6.68 2.42 10.45
CA TYR A 414 7.84 3.23 10.15
C TYR A 414 8.54 3.66 11.44
N CYS A 415 9.84 3.86 11.37
CA CYS A 415 10.61 4.41 12.46
C CYS A 415 10.24 5.88 12.67
N TYR A 416 9.98 6.27 13.92
CA TYR A 416 9.94 7.67 14.32
C TYR A 416 11.37 8.25 14.31
N GLY A 417 12.30 7.49 14.87
CA GLY A 417 13.73 7.79 14.95
C GLY A 417 14.41 6.83 15.93
N GLY A 418 15.73 6.90 16.01
CA GLY A 418 16.52 6.19 17.00
C GLY A 418 17.67 7.04 17.53
N VAL A 419 18.11 6.74 18.74
CA VAL A 419 19.25 7.37 19.39
C VAL A 419 20.49 6.57 19.05
N GLN A 420 21.51 7.21 18.48
CA GLN A 420 22.71 6.51 18.05
C GLN A 420 23.42 5.82 19.23
N GLY A 421 23.97 4.62 18.99
CA GLY A 421 24.68 3.87 20.01
C GLY A 421 25.82 4.67 20.64
N GLY A 422 25.90 4.66 21.98
CA GLY A 422 26.89 5.42 22.75
C GLY A 422 26.46 6.85 23.14
N ASP A 423 25.34 7.36 22.61
CA ASP A 423 24.81 8.68 22.97
C ASP A 423 23.69 8.59 24.01
N ALA A 424 24.04 8.20 25.24
CA ALA A 424 23.06 8.06 26.33
C ALA A 424 22.38 9.40 26.68
N ALA A 425 23.07 10.54 26.50
CA ALA A 425 22.54 11.86 26.80
C ALA A 425 21.36 12.26 25.89
N ALA A 426 21.27 11.68 24.69
CA ALA A 426 20.19 11.94 23.75
C ALA A 426 18.91 11.13 24.01
N ILE A 427 18.91 10.15 24.94
CA ILE A 427 17.73 9.30 25.21
C ILE A 427 16.57 10.10 25.82
N ALA A 428 16.80 10.85 26.89
CA ALA A 428 15.75 11.67 27.52
C ALA A 428 15.14 12.73 26.57
N PRO A 429 15.94 13.51 25.81
CA PRO A 429 15.41 14.41 24.78
C PRO A 429 14.57 13.69 23.72
N PHE A 430 15.02 12.51 23.28
CA PHE A 430 14.31 11.71 22.27
C PHE A 430 12.93 11.24 22.77
N PHE A 431 12.84 10.73 23.99
CA PHE A 431 11.55 10.33 24.58
C PHE A 431 10.63 11.52 24.81
N SER A 432 11.17 12.65 25.27
CA SER A 432 10.41 13.88 25.49
C SER A 432 9.83 14.44 24.19
N ASP A 433 10.62 14.45 23.12
CA ASP A 433 10.19 14.88 21.79
C ASP A 433 9.07 13.98 21.26
N LEU A 434 9.25 12.65 21.32
CA LEU A 434 8.20 11.70 20.94
C LEU A 434 6.90 11.98 21.71
N ARG A 435 6.98 12.09 23.04
CA ARG A 435 5.82 12.36 23.90
C ARG A 435 5.10 13.64 23.48
N ALA A 436 5.83 14.73 23.25
CA ALA A 436 5.26 16.03 22.84
C ALA A 436 4.59 15.98 21.45
N GLN A 437 5.10 15.17 20.53
CA GLN A 437 4.53 15.04 19.17
C GLN A 437 3.25 14.20 19.13
N ILE A 438 3.08 13.26 20.07
CA ILE A 438 1.96 12.29 20.04
C ILE A 438 0.93 12.49 21.15
N SER A 439 1.24 13.35 22.12
CA SER A 439 0.33 13.71 23.21
C SER A 439 0.63 15.14 23.67
N SER A 440 -0.42 15.94 23.92
CA SER A 440 -0.24 17.15 24.73
C SER A 440 -0.49 16.78 26.19
N THR A 441 0.52 16.99 27.04
CA THR A 441 0.29 17.00 28.49
C THR A 441 -0.70 18.12 28.79
N ALA A 442 -1.89 17.74 29.23
CA ALA A 442 -2.85 18.66 29.82
C ALA A 442 -2.30 19.26 31.13
#